data_AF-A0A367JU86-F1
#
_entry.id   AF-A0A367JU86-F1
#
_cell.length_a   1.000
_cell.length_b   1.000
_cell.length_c   1.000
_cell.angle_alpha   90.00
_cell.angle_beta   90.00
_cell.angle_gamma   90.00
#
_symmetry.space_group_name_H-M   'P 1'
#
loop_
_entity.id
_entity.type
_entity.pdbx_description
1 polymer ?
#
loop_
_entity_poly.entity_id
_entity_poly.type
_entity_poly.pdbx_seq_one_letter_code
_entity_poly.pdbx_strand_id
1 'polypeptide(L)'
;MKIKVKSWNMVAQWSWDVKEDDDVCGICHSEYDACCPTCKMPGDECPLIWGECTHVFHLHCIMTWFQNSTHGERCPMDRQPWNTASASN
;
A
#
# COMPACT_ATOMS: atom_id res chain seq x y z
N MET A 1 -39.85 -7.96 -26.34
CA MET A 1 -40.10 -7.11 -25.15
C MET A 1 -38.83 -6.29 -24.88
N LYS A 2 -38.92 -4.96 -24.69
CA LYS A 2 -37.76 -4.07 -24.44
C LYS A 2 -37.87 -3.45 -23.05
N ILE A 3 -36.93 -3.77 -22.16
CA ILE A 3 -36.82 -3.19 -20.83
C ILE A 3 -35.96 -1.92 -20.92
N LYS A 4 -36.39 -0.83 -20.28
CA LYS A 4 -35.64 0.43 -20.18
C LYS A 4 -35.37 0.74 -18.71
N VAL A 5 -34.10 0.92 -18.36
CA VAL A 5 -33.69 1.41 -17.04
C VAL A 5 -34.01 2.91 -16.96
N LYS A 6 -34.69 3.34 -15.88
CA LYS A 6 -35.11 4.74 -15.69
C LYS A 6 -34.10 5.54 -14.87
N SER A 7 -33.51 4.93 -13.87
CA SER A 7 -32.49 5.52 -13.01
C SER A 7 -31.67 4.41 -12.36
N TRP A 8 -30.43 4.72 -12.01
CA TRP A 8 -29.54 3.81 -11.29
C TRP A 8 -28.76 4.61 -10.25
N ASN A 9 -28.78 4.14 -9.00
CA ASN A 9 -27.89 4.60 -7.95
C ASN A 9 -26.84 3.52 -7.75
N MET A 10 -25.57 3.85 -7.98
CA MET A 10 -24.46 2.92 -7.81
C MET A 10 -23.70 3.26 -6.54
N VAL A 11 -23.20 2.22 -5.89
CA VAL A 11 -22.27 2.29 -4.76
C VAL A 11 -21.03 1.53 -5.17
N ALA A 12 -19.87 2.09 -4.87
CA ALA A 12 -18.58 1.47 -5.13
C ALA A 12 -17.69 1.60 -3.90
N GLN A 13 -16.77 0.65 -3.76
CA GLN A 13 -15.63 0.70 -2.86
C GLN A 13 -14.37 0.63 -3.73
N TRP A 14 -13.33 1.34 -3.31
CA TRP A 14 -12.01 1.22 -3.92
C TRP A 14 -11.13 0.37 -2.99
N SER A 15 -10.17 -0.32 -3.57
CA SER A 15 -9.09 -1.00 -2.86
C SER A 15 -7.81 -0.81 -3.67
N TRP A 16 -6.67 -1.00 -3.03
CA TRP A 16 -5.38 -1.01 -3.73
C TRP A 16 -5.25 -2.24 -4.64
N ASP A 17 -4.73 -2.04 -5.85
CA ASP A 17 -4.39 -3.14 -6.77
C ASP A 17 -2.98 -3.66 -6.45
N VAL A 18 -2.88 -4.55 -5.45
CA VAL A 18 -1.62 -5.16 -5.01
C VAL A 18 -1.53 -6.59 -5.57
N LYS A 19 -0.33 -6.99 -6.03
CA LYS A 19 -0.11 -8.30 -6.65
C LYS A 19 -0.06 -9.47 -5.67
N GLU A 20 0.21 -9.20 -4.40
CA GLU A 20 0.27 -10.23 -3.35
C GLU A 20 -1.12 -10.37 -2.70
N ASP A 21 -1.58 -11.62 -2.51
CA ASP A 21 -2.88 -11.94 -1.91
C ASP A 21 -3.00 -11.49 -0.44
N ASP A 22 -1.86 -11.22 0.20
CA ASP A 22 -1.80 -10.70 1.55
C ASP A 22 -1.94 -9.17 1.49
N ASP A 23 -3.18 -8.67 1.56
CA ASP A 23 -3.57 -7.24 1.58
C ASP A 23 -3.08 -6.48 2.83
N VAL A 24 -1.93 -6.87 3.40
CA VAL A 24 -1.37 -6.34 4.64
C VAL A 24 0.08 -5.91 4.47
N CYS A 25 0.43 -4.81 5.12
CA CYS A 25 1.80 -4.33 5.13
C CYS A 25 2.70 -5.25 5.96
N GLY A 26 3.76 -5.80 5.35
CA GLY A 26 4.70 -6.72 6.02
C GLY A 26 5.53 -6.13 7.19
N ILE A 27 5.38 -4.85 7.51
CA ILE A 27 6.04 -4.21 8.67
C ILE A 27 5.07 -4.00 9.84
N CYS A 28 3.90 -3.42 9.58
CA CYS A 28 2.93 -3.09 10.64
C CYS A 28 1.76 -4.08 10.74
N HIS A 29 1.65 -5.00 9.79
CA HIS A 29 0.61 -6.03 9.68
C HIS A 29 -0.82 -5.46 9.66
N SER A 30 -0.96 -4.19 9.27
CA SER A 30 -2.26 -3.55 9.04
C SER A 30 -2.60 -3.67 7.56
N GLU A 31 -3.91 -3.75 7.26
CA GLU A 31 -4.41 -3.76 5.89
C GLU A 31 -3.93 -2.52 5.12
N TYR A 32 -3.73 -2.64 3.81
CA TYR A 32 -3.29 -1.53 2.97
C TYR A 32 -4.34 -0.40 2.84
N ASP A 33 -5.63 -0.75 2.96
CA ASP A 33 -6.73 0.22 3.01
C ASP A 33 -6.84 0.88 4.40
N ALA A 34 -6.18 0.32 5.41
CA ALA A 34 -6.18 0.81 6.77
C ALA A 34 -5.02 1.77 7.05
N CYS A 35 -5.14 2.48 8.15
CA CYS A 35 -4.16 3.44 8.61
C CYS A 35 -2.98 2.72 9.30
N CYS A 36 -1.73 3.08 8.99
CA CYS A 36 -0.58 2.55 9.74
C CYS A 36 -0.63 3.02 11.21
N PRO A 37 0.07 2.34 12.16
CA PRO A 37 -0.02 2.65 13.60
C PRO A 37 0.35 4.09 14.00
N THR A 38 1.14 4.77 13.17
CA THR A 38 1.57 6.16 13.39
C THR A 38 0.52 7.17 12.95
N CYS A 39 -0.34 6.80 12.00
CA CYS A 39 -1.34 7.68 11.44
C CYS A 39 -2.67 7.52 12.22
N LYS A 40 -3.40 8.62 12.40
CA LYS A 40 -4.67 8.63 13.16
C LYS A 40 -5.91 8.47 12.29
N MET A 41 -5.87 8.92 11.05
CA MET A 41 -6.97 8.85 10.10
C MET A 41 -6.42 8.41 8.74
N PRO A 42 -7.14 7.53 8.01
CA PRO A 42 -6.80 7.22 6.63
C PRO A 42 -6.89 8.49 5.77
N GLY A 43 -5.95 8.66 4.84
CA GLY A 43 -5.85 9.83 3.96
C GLY A 43 -4.51 9.91 3.24
N ASP A 44 -4.27 11.02 2.53
CA ASP A 44 -3.10 11.24 1.66
C ASP A 44 -1.74 11.24 2.39
N GLU A 45 -1.75 11.27 3.74
CA GLU A 45 -0.56 11.33 4.58
C GLU A 45 0.21 10.00 4.66
N CYS A 46 -0.40 8.87 4.29
CA CYS A 46 0.27 7.55 4.38
C CYS A 46 0.01 6.70 3.13
N PRO A 47 0.54 7.10 1.95
CA PRO A 47 0.37 6.32 0.74
C PRO A 47 1.13 4.99 0.82
N LEU A 48 0.73 4.07 -0.05
CA LEU A 48 1.54 2.89 -0.32
C LEU A 48 2.75 3.26 -1.18
N ILE A 49 3.83 2.53 -0.97
CA ILE A 49 5.05 2.65 -1.76
C ILE A 49 5.50 1.28 -2.24
N TRP A 50 5.82 1.21 -3.53
CA TRP A 50 6.25 0.01 -4.20
C TRP A 50 7.77 0.01 -4.33
N GLY A 51 8.40 -1.11 -3.98
CA GLY A 51 9.78 -1.37 -4.33
C GLY A 51 9.88 -1.88 -5.77
N GLU A 52 11.03 -1.64 -6.43
CA GLU A 52 11.36 -2.35 -7.68
C GLU A 52 11.35 -3.89 -7.50
N CYS A 53 11.53 -4.34 -6.26
CA CYS A 53 11.40 -5.73 -5.83
C CYS A 53 9.95 -6.23 -5.69
N THR A 54 8.97 -5.45 -6.14
CA THR A 54 7.52 -5.74 -6.10
C THR A 54 6.85 -5.78 -4.72
N HIS A 55 7.62 -5.69 -3.63
CA HIS A 55 7.06 -5.57 -2.28
C HIS A 55 6.47 -4.18 -2.02
N VAL A 56 5.36 -4.15 -1.27
CA VAL A 56 4.58 -2.95 -0.98
C VAL A 56 4.54 -2.70 0.52
N PHE A 57 4.70 -1.43 0.92
CA PHE A 57 4.59 -1.03 2.32
C PHE A 57 3.87 0.31 2.45
N HIS A 58 3.40 0.62 3.65
CA HIS A 58 3.07 2.00 3.99
C HIS A 58 4.33 2.86 4.01
N LEU A 59 4.25 4.09 3.50
CA LEU A 59 5.36 5.05 3.48
C LEU A 59 6.02 5.23 4.85
N HIS A 60 5.25 5.50 5.90
CA HIS A 60 5.80 5.69 7.24
C HIS A 60 6.45 4.42 7.80
N CYS A 61 5.90 3.25 7.50
CA CYS A 61 6.45 1.99 7.96
C CYS A 61 7.84 1.75 7.36
N ILE A 62 8.00 1.92 6.05
CA ILE A 62 9.29 1.69 5.38
C ILE A 62 10.33 2.76 5.76
N MET A 63 9.90 4.03 5.93
CA MET A 63 10.80 5.10 6.38
C MET A 63 11.33 4.85 7.79
N THR A 64 10.44 4.50 8.73
CA THR A 64 10.84 4.14 10.10
C THR A 64 11.71 2.88 10.10
N TRP A 65 11.45 1.92 9.22
CA TRP A 65 12.31 0.75 9.06
C TRP A 65 13.74 1.13 8.65
N PHE A 66 13.91 2.00 7.65
CA PHE A 66 15.24 2.46 7.23
C PHE A 66 15.97 3.24 8.32
N GLN A 67 15.27 4.09 9.06
CA GLN A 67 15.85 4.84 10.18
C GLN A 67 16.38 3.91 11.28
N ASN A 68 15.72 2.78 11.52
CA ASN A 68 16.11 1.81 12.55
C ASN A 68 17.05 0.70 12.02
N SER A 69 17.23 0.59 10.70
CA SER A 69 18.04 -0.45 10.08
C SER A 69 19.53 -0.15 10.19
N THR A 70 20.28 -1.06 10.81
CA THR A 70 21.75 -1.01 10.85
C THR A 70 22.40 -1.48 9.55
N HIS A 71 21.65 -2.14 8.66
CA HIS A 71 22.14 -2.75 7.43
C HIS A 71 21.91 -1.88 6.18
N GLY A 72 21.49 -0.63 6.38
CA GLY A 72 21.15 0.32 5.32
C GLY A 72 19.73 0.13 4.78
N GLU A 73 19.45 0.80 3.65
CA GLU A 73 18.16 0.79 2.96
C GLU A 73 18.01 -0.50 2.15
N ARG A 74 17.49 -1.54 2.82
CA ARG A 74 17.18 -2.83 2.21
C ARG A 74 15.72 -3.19 2.45
N CYS A 75 15.10 -3.84 1.47
CA CYS A 75 13.75 -4.34 1.59
C CYS A 75 13.62 -5.32 2.79
N PRO A 76 12.60 -5.18 3.65
CA PRO A 76 12.38 -6.09 4.79
C PRO A 76 12.16 -7.55 4.39
N MET A 77 11.59 -7.80 3.21
CA MET A 77 11.14 -9.14 2.78
C MET A 77 12.26 -9.93 2.08
N ASP A 78 12.94 -9.32 1.11
CA ASP A 78 13.95 -10.00 0.28
C ASP A 78 15.41 -9.56 0.53
N ARG A 79 15.60 -8.54 1.37
CA ARG A 79 16.91 -7.95 1.73
C ARG A 79 17.72 -7.38 0.56
N GLN A 80 17.10 -7.17 -0.60
CA GLN A 80 17.71 -6.46 -1.72
C GLN A 80 17.83 -4.96 -1.39
N PRO A 81 18.78 -4.23 -2.01
CA PRO A 81 18.83 -2.77 -1.92
C PRO A 81 17.48 -2.18 -2.31
N TRP A 82 16.96 -1.26 -1.50
CA TRP A 82 15.65 -0.67 -1.75
C TRP A 82 15.74 0.44 -2.80
N ASN A 83 14.96 0.30 -3.87
CA ASN A 83 14.69 1.36 -4.82
C ASN A 83 13.17 1.54 -4.91
N THR A 84 12.71 2.77 -4.80
CA THR A 84 11.29 3.10 -4.99
C THR A 84 10.94 2.98 -6.47
N ALA A 85 9.97 2.14 -6.79
CA ALA A 85 9.42 2.10 -8.14
C ALA A 85 8.80 3.46 -8.46
N SER A 86 9.06 3.98 -9.66
CA SER A 86 8.32 5.15 -10.15
C SER A 86 6.84 4.79 -10.19
N ALA A 87 5.98 5.62 -9.61
CA ALA A 87 4.54 5.43 -9.65
C ALA A 87 4.11 5.12 -11.09
N SER A 88 3.76 3.86 -11.34
CA SER A 88 3.17 3.47 -12.62
C SER A 88 1.75 3.99 -12.61
N ASN A 89 1.49 4.98 -13.47
CA ASN A 89 0.15 5.49 -13.80
C ASN A 89 -0.84 4.36 -14.11
#